data_AF-A0A926F9Y7-F1
#
_entry.id   AF-A0A926F9Y7-F1
#
_cell.length_a   1.000
_cell.length_b   1.000
_cell.length_c   1.000
_cell.angle_alpha   90.00
_cell.angle_beta   90.00
_cell.angle_gamma   90.00
#
_symmetry.space_group_name_H-M   'P 1'
#
loop_
_entity.id
_entity.type
_entity.pdbx_description
1 polymer ?
#
loop_
_entity_poly.entity_id
_entity_poly.type
_entity_poly.pdbx_seq_one_letter_code
_entity_poly.pdbx_strand_id
1 'polypeptide(L)'
;MKNSILSLPNETIGSVLRELYAPYEKNLRNMFNDSNTEFSITPKQVVEAFRSHGLEEYAIQFYVAFYGFFLGIRNKKASETYQEVKSLIAAYRMADELGVNVSEIDPEKALEYYKNKKS
;
A
#
# COMPACT_ATOMS: atom_id res chain seq x y z
N MET A 1 24.79 5.64 15.16
CA MET A 1 23.47 6.31 15.13
C MET A 1 22.55 5.51 14.21
N LYS A 2 21.73 4.63 14.79
CA LYS A 2 20.62 3.97 14.06
C LYS A 2 19.47 4.97 13.97
N ASN A 3 19.63 6.01 13.16
CA ASN A 3 18.65 7.11 13.10
C ASN A 3 17.51 6.84 12.10
N SER A 4 17.52 5.69 11.45
CA SER A 4 16.52 5.34 10.45
C SER A 4 15.90 4.00 10.77
N ILE A 5 14.57 3.93 10.65
CA ILE A 5 13.83 2.67 10.68
C ILE A 5 14.35 1.67 9.63
N LEU A 6 14.97 2.16 8.56
CA LEU A 6 15.58 1.34 7.49
C LEU A 6 16.88 0.63 7.93
N SER A 7 17.41 0.95 9.12
CA SER A 7 18.56 0.24 9.69
C SER A 7 18.16 -1.02 10.48
N LEU A 8 16.86 -1.28 10.63
CA LEU A 8 16.34 -2.48 11.27
C LEU A 8 16.32 -3.67 10.30
N PRO A 9 16.42 -4.92 10.81
CA PRO A 9 16.20 -6.10 10.00
C PRO A 9 14.82 -6.10 9.33
N ASN A 10 14.72 -6.66 8.12
CA ASN A 10 13.46 -6.73 7.37
C ASN A 10 12.37 -7.48 8.16
N GLU A 11 12.74 -8.54 8.88
CA GLU A 11 11.82 -9.33 9.71
C GLU A 11 11.22 -8.49 10.84
N THR A 12 12.01 -7.58 11.41
CA THR A 12 11.57 -6.67 12.48
C THR A 12 10.56 -5.66 11.96
N ILE A 13 10.87 -5.00 10.83
CA ILE A 13 9.94 -4.05 10.17
C ILE A 13 8.66 -4.78 9.77
N GLY A 14 8.79 -5.99 9.19
CA GLY A 14 7.67 -6.81 8.76
C GLY A 14 6.77 -7.25 9.91
N SER A 15 7.33 -7.58 11.07
CA SER A 15 6.57 -8.00 12.25
C SER A 15 5.72 -6.85 12.81
N VAL A 16 6.31 -5.67 12.98
CA VAL A 16 5.59 -4.47 13.44
C VAL A 16 4.54 -4.02 12.42
N LEU A 17 4.87 -4.04 11.13
CA LEU A 17 3.91 -3.74 10.07
C LEU A 17 2.74 -4.72 10.10
N ARG A 18 2.98 -6.03 10.25
CA ARG A 18 1.93 -7.04 10.31
C ARG A 18 0.99 -6.84 11.50
N GLU A 19 1.55 -6.54 12.67
CA GLU A 19 0.78 -6.24 13.88
C GLU A 19 -0.14 -5.02 13.69
N LEU A 20 0.37 -3.97 13.05
CA LEU A 20 -0.39 -2.75 12.78
C LEU A 20 -1.37 -2.88 11.60
N TYR A 21 -1.04 -3.69 10.60
CA TYR A 21 -1.81 -3.82 9.35
C TYR A 21 -2.95 -4.83 9.47
N ALA A 22 -2.68 -6.00 10.05
CA ALA A 22 -3.63 -7.13 10.06
C ALA A 22 -5.01 -6.78 10.64
N PRO A 23 -5.14 -6.00 11.73
CA PRO A 23 -6.46 -5.65 12.28
C PRO A 23 -7.31 -4.80 11.33
N TYR A 24 -6.68 -4.11 10.39
CA TYR A 24 -7.32 -3.14 9.51
C TYR A 24 -7.26 -3.50 8.03
N GLU A 25 -6.68 -4.65 7.66
CA GLU A 25 -6.54 -5.09 6.27
C GLU A 25 -7.86 -4.99 5.48
N LYS A 26 -8.97 -5.41 6.11
CA LYS A 26 -10.29 -5.33 5.50
C LYS A 26 -10.69 -3.89 5.18
N ASN A 27 -10.50 -2.96 6.12
CA ASN A 27 -10.83 -1.55 5.92
C ASN A 27 -9.92 -0.92 4.86
N LEU A 28 -8.63 -1.27 4.85
CA LEU A 28 -7.69 -0.84 3.80
C LEU A 28 -8.12 -1.28 2.41
N ARG A 29 -8.50 -2.55 2.27
CA ARG A 29 -9.02 -3.08 1.01
C ARG A 29 -10.30 -2.36 0.59
N ASN A 30 -11.15 -1.99 1.55
CA ASN A 30 -12.38 -1.28 1.28
C ASN A 30 -12.15 0.19 0.88
N MET A 31 -11.10 0.86 1.40
CA MET A 31 -10.78 2.24 1.02
C MET A 31 -10.54 2.42 -0.49
N PHE A 32 -10.13 1.37 -1.21
CA PHE A 32 -9.99 1.42 -2.67
C PHE A 32 -11.33 1.46 -3.43
N ASN A 33 -12.42 1.08 -2.77
CA ASN A 33 -13.77 1.05 -3.36
C ASN A 33 -14.70 2.11 -2.72
N ASP A 34 -14.45 2.49 -1.47
CA ASP A 34 -15.25 3.47 -0.72
C ASP A 34 -14.35 4.44 0.06
N SER A 35 -14.30 5.69 -0.43
CA SER A 35 -13.52 6.79 0.17
C SER A 35 -14.00 7.22 1.55
N ASN A 36 -15.19 6.77 1.99
CA ASN A 36 -15.74 7.04 3.33
C ASN A 36 -15.32 5.99 4.37
N THR A 37 -14.59 4.95 3.97
CA THR A 37 -14.10 3.94 4.92
C THR A 37 -13.20 4.59 5.97
N GLU A 38 -13.60 4.54 7.23
CA GLU A 38 -12.78 4.99 8.34
C GLU A 38 -11.57 4.07 8.53
N PHE A 39 -10.39 4.63 8.32
CA PHE A 39 -9.13 4.05 8.75
C PHE A 39 -8.44 5.07 9.65
N SER A 40 -8.34 4.74 10.93
CA SER A 40 -7.63 5.54 11.92
C SER A 40 -6.83 4.63 12.84
N ILE A 41 -5.68 4.18 12.33
CA ILE A 41 -4.61 3.79 13.25
C ILE A 41 -4.22 5.05 14.06
N THR A 42 -4.29 4.95 15.38
CA THR A 42 -3.97 6.10 16.24
C THR A 42 -2.46 6.16 16.52
N PRO A 43 -1.90 7.35 16.80
CA PRO A 43 -0.51 7.46 17.25
C PRO A 43 -0.21 6.55 18.45
N LYS A 44 -1.17 6.42 19.37
CA LYS A 44 -1.04 5.56 20.56
C LYS A 44 -0.81 4.10 20.17
N GLN A 45 -1.61 3.57 19.24
CA GLN A 45 -1.47 2.19 18.77
C GLN A 45 -0.14 1.94 18.08
N VAL A 46 0.36 2.91 17.30
CA VAL A 46 1.70 2.80 16.69
C VAL A 46 2.78 2.78 17.76
N VAL A 47 2.73 3.68 18.75
CA VAL A 47 3.71 3.70 19.84
C VAL A 47 3.66 2.42 20.67
N GLU A 48 2.48 1.89 20.97
CA GLU A 48 2.30 0.63 21.71
C GLU A 48 2.89 -0.57 20.96
N ALA A 49 2.63 -0.68 19.65
CA ALA A 49 3.22 -1.73 18.82
C ALA A 49 4.75 -1.58 18.74
N PHE A 50 5.29 -0.40 18.49
CA PHE A 50 6.75 -0.26 18.45
C PHE A 50 7.41 -0.53 19.82
N ARG A 51 6.77 -0.12 20.91
CA ARG A 51 7.26 -0.37 22.27
C ARG A 51 7.26 -1.86 22.63
N SER A 52 6.29 -2.65 22.19
CA SER A 52 6.25 -4.09 22.46
C SER A 52 7.44 -4.85 21.83
N HIS A 53 8.09 -4.26 20.83
CA HIS A 53 9.31 -4.77 20.19
C HIS A 53 10.59 -4.03 20.63
N GLY A 54 10.51 -3.07 21.56
CA GLY A 54 11.65 -2.25 22.02
C GLY A 54 12.17 -1.26 20.96
N LEU A 55 11.26 -0.69 20.17
CA LEU A 55 11.55 0.12 18.99
C LEU A 55 10.86 1.49 19.02
N GLU A 56 10.41 1.97 20.17
CA GLU A 56 9.61 3.21 20.30
C GLU A 56 10.25 4.43 19.62
N GLU A 57 11.58 4.49 19.54
CA GLU A 57 12.36 5.54 18.86
C GLU A 57 12.07 5.65 17.36
N TYR A 58 11.57 4.59 16.72
CA TYR A 58 11.22 4.56 15.29
C TYR A 58 9.74 4.81 15.02
N ALA A 59 8.89 4.85 16.06
CA ALA A 59 7.43 4.94 15.94
C ALA A 59 6.99 6.18 15.15
N ILE A 60 7.68 7.31 15.33
CA ILE A 60 7.39 8.57 14.62
C ILE A 60 7.65 8.42 13.11
N GLN A 61 8.77 7.82 12.72
CA GLN A 61 9.13 7.63 11.31
C GLN A 61 8.09 6.76 10.60
N PHE A 62 7.67 5.68 11.27
CA PHE A 62 6.63 4.80 10.75
C PHE A 62 5.27 5.49 10.67
N TYR A 63 4.85 6.19 11.74
CA TYR A 63 3.56 6.87 11.76
C TYR A 63 3.44 7.91 10.64
N VAL A 64 4.47 8.72 10.41
CA VAL A 64 4.49 9.71 9.33
C VAL A 64 4.40 9.05 7.95
N ALA A 65 5.18 7.99 7.70
CA ALA A 65 5.15 7.28 6.43
C ALA A 65 3.79 6.61 6.17
N PHE A 66 3.28 5.90 7.18
CA PHE A 66 2.00 5.20 7.10
C PHE A 66 0.86 6.20 6.89
N TYR A 67 0.78 7.26 7.70
CA TYR A 67 -0.22 8.33 7.56
C TYR A 67 -0.16 9.06 6.20
N GLY A 68 1.04 9.24 5.63
CA GLY A 68 1.22 9.77 4.28
C GLY A 68 0.53 8.92 3.21
N PHE A 69 0.65 7.59 3.29
CA PHE A 69 -0.07 6.68 2.40
C PHE A 69 -1.60 6.82 2.58
N PHE A 70 -2.09 6.97 3.81
CA PHE A 70 -3.53 7.17 4.09
C PHE A 70 -4.10 8.44 3.51
N LEU A 71 -3.42 9.58 3.69
CA LEU A 71 -3.87 10.86 3.17
C LEU A 71 -3.91 10.86 1.64
N GLY A 72 -2.93 10.22 1.00
CA GLY A 72 -2.93 10.03 -0.46
C GLY A 72 -4.18 9.28 -0.95
N ILE A 73 -4.58 8.23 -0.23
CA ILE A 73 -5.76 7.43 -0.54
C ILE A 73 -7.06 8.16 -0.14
N ARG A 74 -7.13 8.95 0.94
CA ARG A 74 -8.40 9.62 1.33
C ARG A 74 -8.80 10.80 0.43
N ASN A 75 -7.91 11.32 -0.39
CA ASN A 75 -8.28 12.32 -1.38
C ASN A 75 -9.13 11.66 -2.49
N LYS A 76 -10.06 12.38 -3.14
CA LYS A 76 -10.96 11.85 -4.20
C LYS A 76 -10.25 11.07 -5.31
N LYS A 77 -8.93 11.26 -5.45
CA LYS A 77 -8.04 10.50 -6.33
C LYS A 77 -7.86 9.02 -5.96
N ALA A 78 -8.33 8.53 -4.81
CA ALA A 78 -8.18 7.12 -4.41
C ALA A 78 -8.60 6.13 -5.49
N SER A 79 -9.79 6.36 -6.06
CA SER A 79 -10.37 5.51 -7.09
C SER A 79 -9.56 5.60 -8.39
N GLU A 80 -9.13 6.81 -8.77
CA GLU A 80 -8.28 7.06 -9.94
C GLU A 80 -6.92 6.37 -9.79
N THR A 81 -6.24 6.57 -8.66
CA THR A 81 -4.95 5.93 -8.33
C THR A 81 -5.09 4.41 -8.27
N TYR A 82 -6.20 3.88 -7.74
CA TYR A 82 -6.44 2.44 -7.74
C TYR A 82 -6.63 1.88 -9.15
N GLN A 83 -7.39 2.57 -10.02
CA GLN A 83 -7.53 2.15 -11.42
C GLN A 83 -6.20 2.26 -12.19
N GLU A 84 -5.40 3.29 -11.93
CA GLU A 84 -4.06 3.47 -12.50
C GLU A 84 -3.12 2.33 -12.10
N VAL A 85 -3.10 1.94 -10.82
CA VAL A 85 -2.29 0.78 -10.38
C VAL A 85 -2.76 -0.50 -11.06
N LYS A 86 -4.08 -0.71 -11.21
CA LYS A 86 -4.61 -1.89 -11.91
C LYS A 86 -4.27 -1.90 -13.39
N SER A 87 -4.31 -0.74 -14.05
CA SER A 87 -4.00 -0.61 -15.47
C SER A 87 -2.51 -0.86 -15.71
N LEU A 88 -1.64 -0.36 -14.84
CA LEU A 88 -0.21 -0.64 -14.89
C LEU A 88 0.10 -2.12 -14.66
N ILE A 89 -0.50 -2.77 -13.66
CA ILE A 89 -0.33 -4.22 -13.43
C ILE A 89 -0.76 -5.03 -14.67
N ALA A 90 -1.86 -4.64 -15.31
CA ALA A 90 -2.30 -5.25 -16.56
C ALA A 90 -1.29 -5.02 -17.70
N ALA A 91 -0.72 -3.82 -17.80
CA ALA A 91 0.30 -3.50 -18.80
C ALA A 91 1.55 -4.38 -18.65
N TYR A 92 2.09 -4.49 -17.42
CA TYR A 92 3.24 -5.34 -17.13
C TYR A 92 2.98 -6.80 -17.49
N ARG A 93 1.82 -7.31 -17.09
CA ARG A 93 1.44 -8.69 -17.42
C ARG A 93 1.35 -8.93 -18.94
N MET A 94 0.77 -7.98 -19.68
CA MET A 94 0.66 -8.07 -21.13
C MET A 94 2.03 -7.97 -21.81
N ALA A 95 2.91 -7.10 -21.31
CA ALA A 95 4.28 -6.97 -21.79
C ALA A 95 5.05 -8.28 -21.62
N ASP A 96 4.93 -8.94 -20.46
CA ASP A 96 5.53 -10.25 -20.20
C ASP A 96 4.93 -11.35 -21.11
N GLU A 97 3.61 -11.37 -21.31
CA GLU A 97 2.93 -12.34 -22.19
C GLU A 97 3.34 -12.17 -23.66
N LEU A 98 3.67 -10.94 -24.10
CA LEU A 98 4.05 -10.61 -25.47
C LEU A 98 5.56 -10.55 -25.70
N GLY A 99 6.38 -10.54 -24.64
CA GLY A 99 7.82 -10.38 -24.72
C GLY A 99 8.28 -9.00 -25.21
N VAL A 100 7.53 -7.94 -24.90
CA VAL A 100 7.81 -6.55 -25.32
C VAL A 100 8.08 -5.63 -24.13
N ASN A 101 8.55 -4.40 -24.35
CA ASN A 101 8.72 -3.45 -23.27
C ASN A 101 7.35 -2.93 -22.79
N VAL A 102 7.17 -2.77 -21.47
CA VAL A 102 5.93 -2.21 -20.90
C VAL A 102 5.61 -0.81 -21.42
N SER A 103 6.61 -0.02 -21.84
CA SER A 103 6.40 1.30 -22.45
C SER A 103 5.63 1.25 -23.77
N GLU A 104 5.56 0.07 -24.41
CA GLU A 104 4.82 -0.16 -25.66
C GLU A 104 3.36 -0.54 -25.40
N ILE A 105 2.98 -0.80 -24.14
CA ILE A 105 1.65 -1.24 -23.75
C ILE A 105 0.85 -0.06 -23.18
N ASP A 106 -0.31 0.21 -23.78
CA ASP A 106 -1.30 1.12 -23.22
C ASP A 106 -1.96 0.46 -21.97
N PRO A 107 -1.81 1.05 -20.77
CA PRO A 107 -2.30 0.43 -19.55
C PRO A 107 -3.82 0.27 -19.50
N GLU A 108 -4.58 1.21 -20.05
CA GLU A 108 -6.05 1.18 -20.02
C GLU A 108 -6.57 0.07 -20.94
N LYS A 109 -6.00 -0.06 -22.14
CA LYS A 109 -6.32 -1.15 -23.07
C LYS A 109 -5.93 -2.51 -22.52
N ALA A 110 -4.78 -2.60 -21.84
CA ALA A 110 -4.37 -3.85 -21.20
C ALA A 110 -5.36 -4.26 -20.10
N LEU A 111 -5.83 -3.30 -19.29
CA LEU A 111 -6.83 -3.54 -18.26
C LEU A 111 -8.16 -4.01 -18.86
N GLU A 112 -8.61 -3.39 -19.94
CA GLU A 112 -9.83 -3.78 -20.66
C GLU A 112 -9.71 -5.19 -21.25
N TYR A 113 -8.58 -5.51 -21.89
CA TYR A 113 -8.30 -6.86 -22.43
C TYR A 113 -8.46 -7.94 -21.35
N TYR A 114 -7.86 -7.78 -20.18
CA TYR A 114 -7.96 -8.79 -19.11
C TYR A 114 -9.32 -8.82 -18.40
N LYS A 115 -10.10 -7.74 -18.42
CA LYS A 115 -11.50 -7.77 -17.98
C LYS A 115 -12.33 -8.65 -18.91
N ASN A 116 -12.16 -8.51 -20.22
CA ASN A 116 -12.91 -9.25 -21.23
C ASN A 116 -12.45 -10.71 -21.37
N LYS A 117 -11.17 -11.02 -21.16
CA LYS A 117 -10.62 -12.38 -21.18
C LYS A 117 -11.11 -13.28 -20.03
N LYS A 118 -11.63 -12.69 -18.95
CA LYS A 118 -12.13 -13.39 -17.76
C LYS A 118 -13.65 -13.61 -17.75
N SER A 119 -14.38 -13.03 -18.70
CA SER A 119 -15.80 -13.32 -18.99
C SER A 119 -15.91 -14.45 -20.02
#